data_AF-B8HII9-F1
#
_entry.id   AF-B8HII9-F1
#
_cell.length_a   1.000
_cell.length_b   1.000
_cell.length_c   1.000
_cell.angle_alpha   90.00
_cell.angle_beta   90.00
_cell.angle_gamma   90.00
#
_symmetry.space_group_name_H-M   'P 1'
#
loop_
_entity.id
_entity.type
_entity.pdbx_description
1 polymer ?
#
loop_
_entity_poly.entity_id
_entity_poly.type
_entity_poly.pdbx_seq_one_letter_code
_entity_poly.pdbx_strand_id
1 'polypeptide(L)'
;MSVKSTISITEGRGAMTLEHTELSSLVSAADLAELDSLAAAVSDGMDRIKELHPAYSWKWTDEIVCRGCGDSLEIPVLRSTTPVADRVFADHQQFHLQYMLNDNDQYGGE
;
A
#
# COMPACT_ATOMS: atom_id res chain seq x y z
N MET A 1 -3.28 -32.63 16.33
CA MET A 1 -1.91 -33.13 16.56
C MET A 1 -1.27 -32.23 17.60
N SER A 2 -0.90 -32.75 18.78
CA SER A 2 -0.33 -31.92 19.86
C SER A 2 1.18 -31.77 19.66
N VAL A 3 1.65 -30.54 19.49
CA VAL A 3 3.08 -30.22 19.48
C VAL A 3 3.56 -30.16 20.93
N LYS A 4 4.55 -30.99 21.27
CA LYS A 4 5.17 -30.98 22.61
C LYS A 4 6.43 -30.12 22.55
N SER A 5 6.34 -28.88 23.04
CA SER A 5 7.50 -27.99 23.14
C SER A 5 8.22 -28.22 24.46
N THR A 6 9.51 -28.55 24.41
CA THR A 6 10.37 -28.62 25.60
C THR A 6 11.32 -27.43 25.57
N ILE A 7 11.22 -26.55 26.57
CA ILE A 7 12.14 -25.43 26.75
C ILE A 7 13.19 -25.86 27.79
N SER A 8 14.45 -25.98 27.37
CA SER A 8 15.57 -26.22 28.27
C SER A 8 16.29 -24.91 28.53
N ILE A 9 16.23 -24.41 29.77
CA ILE A 9 16.95 -23.20 30.20
C ILE A 9 18.30 -23.64 30.76
N THR A 10 19.38 -23.42 30.01
CA THR A 10 20.74 -23.51 30.54
C THR A 10 21.11 -22.17 31.18
N GLU A 11 21.44 -22.19 32.46
CA GLU A 11 21.91 -21.01 33.21
C GLU A 11 23.20 -20.46 32.60
N GLY A 12 23.07 -19.36 31.87
CA GLY A 12 24.20 -18.59 31.35
C GLY A 12 23.77 -17.67 30.23
N ARG A 13 23.55 -16.38 30.55
CA ARG A 13 23.23 -15.26 29.62
C ARG A 13 22.32 -15.67 28.45
N GLY A 14 21.01 -15.54 28.64
CA GLY A 14 20.01 -15.75 27.59
C GLY A 14 20.20 -14.78 26.41
N ALA A 15 21.04 -15.17 25.45
CA ALA A 15 20.90 -14.76 24.07
C ALA A 15 19.90 -15.74 23.43
N MET A 16 18.69 -15.29 23.13
CA MET A 16 17.81 -16.03 22.21
C MET A 16 18.38 -15.87 20.81
N THR A 17 19.12 -16.89 20.34
CA THR A 17 19.43 -17.05 18.93
C THR A 17 18.22 -17.69 18.27
N LEU A 18 17.35 -16.86 17.66
CA LEU A 18 16.40 -17.34 16.66
C LEU A 18 17.24 -17.79 15.45
N GLU A 19 17.29 -19.10 15.24
CA GLU A 19 18.07 -19.68 14.15
C GLU A 19 17.30 -19.41 12.84
N HIS A 20 17.98 -18.89 11.83
CA HIS A 20 17.43 -18.42 10.54
C HIS A 20 16.49 -19.44 9.85
N THR A 21 16.65 -20.73 10.16
CA THR A 21 15.81 -21.85 9.68
C THR A 21 14.36 -21.78 10.18
N GLU A 22 14.10 -21.22 11.37
CA GLU A 22 12.75 -21.13 11.95
C GLU A 22 11.89 -20.10 11.18
N LEU A 23 12.47 -19.01 10.68
CA LEU A 23 11.74 -17.97 9.95
C LEU A 23 11.23 -18.48 8.59
N SER A 24 12.02 -19.28 7.88
CA SER A 24 11.64 -19.88 6.60
C SER A 24 10.54 -20.93 6.71
N SER A 25 10.29 -21.47 7.91
CA SER A 25 9.19 -22.41 8.18
C SER A 25 7.88 -21.71 8.56
N LEU A 26 7.90 -20.39 8.81
CA LEU A 26 6.72 -19.62 9.22
C LEU A 26 5.90 -19.08 8.05
N VAL A 27 6.51 -18.94 6.87
CA VAL A 27 5.85 -18.42 5.67
C VAL A 27 5.71 -19.54 4.66
N SER A 28 4.47 -19.89 4.30
CA SER A 28 4.24 -20.93 3.29
C SER A 28 4.46 -20.38 1.89
N ALA A 29 4.72 -21.28 0.94
CA ALA A 29 4.78 -20.91 -0.48
C ALA A 29 3.46 -20.30 -0.99
N ALA A 30 2.33 -20.65 -0.36
CA ALA A 30 1.02 -20.07 -0.68
C ALA A 30 0.93 -18.61 -0.21
N ASP A 31 1.40 -18.30 1.00
CA ASP A 31 1.42 -16.92 1.52
C ASP A 31 2.29 -16.00 0.66
N LEU A 32 3.42 -16.52 0.14
CA LEU A 32 4.27 -15.78 -0.79
C LEU A 32 3.57 -15.55 -2.14
N ALA A 33 2.91 -16.57 -2.68
CA ALA A 33 2.19 -16.45 -3.95
C ALA A 33 1.00 -15.46 -3.83
N GLU A 34 0.32 -15.45 -2.69
CA GLU A 34 -0.75 -14.49 -2.40
C GLU A 34 -0.20 -13.06 -2.31
N LEU A 35 0.91 -12.85 -1.63
CA LEU A 35 1.57 -11.55 -1.54
C LEU A 35 2.03 -11.04 -2.92
N ASP A 36 2.62 -11.90 -3.74
CA ASP A 36 3.03 -11.56 -5.11
C ASP A 36 1.83 -11.18 -5.98
N SER A 37 0.72 -11.92 -5.85
CA SER A 37 -0.54 -11.63 -6.55
C SER A 37 -1.13 -10.28 -6.11
N LEU A 38 -1.14 -9.99 -4.82
CA LEU A 38 -1.63 -8.71 -4.28
C LEU A 38 -0.75 -7.55 -4.74
N ALA A 39 0.58 -7.73 -4.71
CA ALA A 39 1.52 -6.73 -5.19
C ALA A 39 1.30 -6.42 -6.67
N ALA A 40 1.09 -7.44 -7.51
CA ALA A 40 0.78 -7.27 -8.92
C ALA A 40 -0.54 -6.49 -9.13
N ALA A 41 -1.61 -6.87 -8.42
CA ALA A 41 -2.90 -6.19 -8.53
C ALA A 41 -2.81 -4.71 -8.11
N VAL A 42 -2.06 -4.39 -7.05
CA VAL A 42 -1.82 -3.01 -6.61
C VAL A 42 -1.01 -2.23 -7.65
N SER A 43 0.02 -2.84 -8.24
CA SER A 43 0.83 -2.23 -9.29
C SER A 43 0.01 -1.92 -10.54
N ASP A 44 -0.70 -2.91 -11.07
CA ASP A 44 -1.58 -2.76 -12.24
C ASP A 44 -2.67 -1.72 -11.97
N GLY A 45 -3.25 -1.77 -10.78
CA GLY A 45 -4.23 -0.79 -10.35
C GLY A 45 -3.67 0.62 -10.33
N MET A 46 -2.47 0.82 -9.78
CA MET A 46 -1.84 2.14 -9.74
C MET A 46 -1.49 2.66 -11.13
N ASP A 47 -1.06 1.80 -12.05
CA ASP A 47 -0.81 2.20 -13.43
C ASP A 47 -2.11 2.61 -14.12
N ARG A 48 -3.21 1.89 -13.89
CA ARG A 48 -4.53 2.31 -14.35
C ARG A 48 -4.97 3.66 -13.78
N ILE A 49 -4.74 3.90 -12.49
CA ILE A 49 -5.06 5.19 -11.86
C ILE A 49 -4.25 6.33 -12.48
N LYS A 50 -2.97 6.12 -12.80
CA LYS A 50 -2.16 7.14 -13.49
C LYS A 50 -2.69 7.45 -14.89
N GLU A 51 -3.23 6.47 -15.60
CA GLU A 51 -3.89 6.72 -16.90
C GLU A 51 -5.17 7.54 -16.75
N LEU A 52 -6.00 7.20 -15.75
CA LEU A 52 -7.27 7.88 -15.49
C LEU A 52 -7.07 9.28 -14.91
N HIS A 53 -6.05 9.48 -14.08
CA HIS A 53 -5.70 10.73 -13.41
C HIS A 53 -4.27 11.14 -13.77
N PRO A 54 -4.00 11.57 -15.01
CA PRO A 54 -2.63 11.69 -15.53
C PRO A 54 -1.88 12.94 -15.05
N ALA A 55 -2.61 13.99 -14.68
CA ALA A 55 -2.02 15.26 -14.29
C ALA A 55 -3.02 16.13 -13.54
N TYR A 56 -2.51 17.22 -12.97
CA TYR A 56 -3.31 18.33 -12.45
C TYR A 56 -3.00 19.64 -13.17
N SER A 57 -3.84 20.65 -12.94
CA SER A 57 -3.57 22.05 -13.29
C SER A 57 -3.83 22.95 -12.10
N TRP A 58 -3.04 24.00 -11.95
CA TRP A 58 -3.30 25.05 -10.98
C TRP A 58 -4.55 25.85 -11.39
N LYS A 59 -5.45 26.05 -10.44
CA LYS A 59 -6.62 26.91 -10.59
C LYS A 59 -6.45 28.19 -9.78
N TRP A 60 -5.98 28.06 -8.53
CA TRP A 60 -5.62 29.17 -7.64
C TRP A 60 -4.31 28.88 -6.95
N THR A 61 -3.80 29.83 -6.16
CA THR A 61 -2.57 29.64 -5.39
C THR A 61 -2.68 28.44 -4.45
N ASP A 62 -3.83 28.16 -3.90
CA ASP A 62 -4.13 27.09 -2.94
C ASP A 62 -5.05 26.00 -3.50
N GLU A 63 -5.20 25.90 -4.83
CA GLU A 63 -6.09 24.92 -5.44
C GLU A 63 -5.51 24.37 -6.75
N ILE A 64 -5.45 23.04 -6.84
CA ILE A 64 -5.21 22.31 -8.09
C ILE A 64 -6.46 21.56 -8.51
N VAL A 65 -6.56 21.25 -9.79
CA VAL A 65 -7.68 20.48 -10.36
C VAL A 65 -7.13 19.26 -11.08
N CYS A 66 -7.67 18.08 -10.78
CA CYS A 66 -7.33 16.86 -11.49
C CYS A 66 -7.82 16.92 -12.94
N ARG A 67 -6.96 16.61 -13.92
CA ARG A 67 -7.35 16.58 -15.34
C ARG A 67 -8.13 15.33 -15.75
N GLY A 68 -8.14 14.31 -14.89
CA GLY A 68 -8.88 13.07 -15.10
C GLY A 68 -10.36 13.18 -14.74
N CYS A 69 -10.63 13.49 -13.48
CA CYS A 69 -11.99 13.57 -12.93
C CYS A 69 -12.53 15.00 -12.82
N GLY A 70 -11.68 16.03 -12.93
CA GLY A 70 -12.10 17.42 -12.73
C GLY A 70 -12.21 17.85 -11.27
N ASP A 71 -11.85 16.99 -10.32
CA ASP A 71 -11.95 17.30 -8.89
C ASP A 71 -10.98 18.42 -8.48
N SER A 72 -11.51 19.35 -7.69
CA SER A 72 -10.76 20.40 -7.02
C SER A 72 -10.10 19.85 -5.78
N LEU A 73 -8.78 20.00 -5.68
CA LEU A 73 -7.97 19.58 -4.55
C LEU A 73 -7.36 20.80 -3.87
N GLU A 74 -7.69 20.97 -2.60
CA GLU A 74 -7.16 22.05 -1.77
C GLU A 74 -5.70 21.79 -1.38
N ILE A 75 -4.88 22.82 -1.52
CA ILE A 75 -3.51 22.85 -1.03
C ILE A 75 -3.49 23.70 0.24
N PRO A 76 -2.84 23.24 1.32
CA PRO A 76 -2.75 24.02 2.54
C PRO A 76 -2.24 25.45 2.28
N VAL A 77 -2.98 26.43 2.80
CA VAL A 77 -2.71 27.87 2.60
C VAL A 77 -1.26 28.19 3.02
N LEU A 78 -0.60 29.04 2.25
CA LEU A 78 0.83 29.39 2.39
C LEU A 78 1.82 28.25 2.14
N ARG A 79 1.38 27.08 1.64
CA ARG A 79 2.25 25.96 1.22
C ARG A 79 2.15 25.62 -0.26
N SER A 80 1.65 26.56 -1.05
CA SER A 80 1.45 26.57 -2.50
C SER A 80 2.73 26.38 -3.33
N THR A 81 3.33 25.21 -3.20
CA THR A 81 4.56 24.81 -3.88
C THR A 81 4.30 23.55 -4.68
N THR A 82 5.03 23.36 -5.79
CA THR A 82 4.92 22.16 -6.62
C THR A 82 5.04 20.86 -5.81
N PRO A 83 6.01 20.70 -4.89
CA PRO A 83 6.12 19.47 -4.10
C PRO A 83 4.89 19.16 -3.23
N VAL A 84 4.22 20.20 -2.71
CA VAL A 84 3.00 20.02 -1.91
C VAL A 84 1.82 19.69 -2.80
N ALA A 85 1.70 20.35 -3.97
CA ALA A 85 0.69 20.02 -4.97
C ALA A 85 0.83 18.56 -5.48
N ASP A 86 2.06 18.14 -5.77
CA ASP A 86 2.37 16.76 -6.18
C ASP A 86 1.96 15.76 -5.10
N ARG A 87 2.18 16.10 -3.82
CA ARG A 87 1.76 15.25 -2.71
C ARG A 87 0.23 15.15 -2.61
N VAL A 88 -0.47 16.29 -2.66
CA VAL A 88 -1.95 16.32 -2.65
C VAL A 88 -2.51 15.51 -3.83
N PHE A 89 -1.89 15.63 -5.01
CA PHE A 89 -2.29 14.87 -6.18
C PHE A 89 -2.00 13.36 -6.04
N ALA A 90 -0.89 12.98 -5.43
CA ALA A 90 -0.57 11.58 -5.14
C ALA A 90 -1.56 10.97 -4.13
N ASP A 91 -1.92 11.72 -3.08
CA ASP A 91 -2.92 11.28 -2.11
C ASP A 91 -4.31 11.10 -2.77
N HIS A 92 -4.66 11.98 -3.73
CA HIS A 92 -5.85 11.83 -4.58
C HIS A 92 -5.83 10.55 -5.43
N GLN A 93 -4.72 10.27 -6.12
CA GLN A 93 -4.56 9.02 -6.88
C GLN A 93 -4.67 7.79 -5.96
N GLN A 94 -4.04 7.82 -4.79
CA GLN A 94 -4.11 6.74 -3.82
C GLN A 94 -5.54 6.49 -3.30
N PHE A 95 -6.33 7.56 -3.10
CA PHE A 95 -7.75 7.43 -2.73
C PHE A 95 -8.54 6.66 -3.79
N HIS A 96 -8.35 6.97 -5.07
CA HIS A 96 -9.01 6.24 -6.16
C HIS A 96 -8.51 4.81 -6.31
N LEU A 97 -7.23 4.54 -6.07
CA LEU A 97 -6.70 3.17 -6.03
C LEU A 97 -7.39 2.36 -4.93
N GLN A 98 -7.49 2.90 -3.71
CA GLN A 98 -8.18 2.26 -2.60
C GLN A 98 -9.65 1.95 -2.93
N TYR A 99 -10.34 2.92 -3.54
CA TYR A 99 -11.73 2.70 -3.97
C TYR A 99 -11.83 1.56 -4.99
N MET A 100 -10.94 1.55 -5.99
CA MET A 100 -10.93 0.51 -7.03
C MET A 100 -10.59 -0.88 -6.48
N LEU A 101 -9.64 -0.98 -5.56
CA LEU A 101 -9.28 -2.26 -4.94
C LEU A 101 -10.44 -2.80 -4.08
N ASN A 102 -11.07 -1.93 -3.28
CA ASN A 102 -12.20 -2.32 -2.44
C ASN A 102 -13.48 -2.65 -3.24
N ASP A 103 -13.66 -2.07 -4.43
CA ASP A 103 -14.80 -2.38 -5.32
C ASP A 103 -14.63 -3.74 -6.01
N ASN A 104 -13.38 -4.13 -6.33
CA ASN A 104 -13.08 -5.47 -6.84
C ASN A 104 -13.28 -6.57 -5.78
N ASP A 105 -13.14 -6.26 -4.49
CA ASP A 105 -13.41 -7.21 -3.40
C ASP A 105 -14.92 -7.49 -3.21
N GLN A 106 -15.82 -6.63 -3.69
CA GLN A 106 -17.28 -6.85 -3.55
C GLN A 106 -17.88 -7.84 -4.55
N TYR A 107 -17.16 -8.23 -5.60
CA TYR A 107 -17.66 -9.16 -6.64
C TYR A 107 -16.76 -10.41 -6.86
N GLY A 108 -15.70 -10.60 -6.06
CA GLY A 108 -14.79 -11.74 -6.16
C GLY A 108 -15.18 -13.00 -5.37
N GLY A 109 -16.46 -13.15 -5.03
CA GLY A 109 -16.98 -14.26 -4.24
C GLY A 109 -17.92 -15.17 -5.02
N GLU A 110 -17.40 -15.95 -5.97
CA GLU A 110 -18.04 -17.17 -6.50
C GLU A 110 -17.01 -18.26 -6.82
#